data_AF-A0AAP3UXR8-F1
#
_entry.id   AF-A0AAP3UXR8-F1
#
_cell.length_a   1.000
_cell.length_b   1.000
_cell.length_c   1.000
_cell.angle_alpha   90.00
_cell.angle_beta   90.00
_cell.angle_gamma   90.00
#
_symmetry.space_group_name_H-M   'P 1'
#
loop_
_entity.id
_entity.type
_entity.pdbx_description
1 polymer ?
#
loop_
_entity_poly.entity_id
_entity_poly.type
_entity_poly.pdbx_seq_one_letter_code
_entity_poly.pdbx_strand_id
1 'polypeptide(L)'
;MSEVAEELGVAQHVLRFWESRFPQVRPLKRGGGRRYYRPEDVEVLRQIRALLYDEGYTIKGAQKHLRGRKIRPGAGEEPAGPTPRVTVHPSPAARGLAGESRRRLAGLREELAELRDLLGQAR
;
A
#
# COMPACT_ATOMS: atom_id res chain seq x y z
N MET A 1 -13.86 2.08 -7.52
CA MET A 1 -13.44 1.95 -6.11
C MET A 1 -12.85 0.58 -5.83
N SER A 2 -13.54 -0.52 -6.16
CA SER A 2 -13.04 -1.89 -5.95
C SER A 2 -11.68 -2.12 -6.63
N GLU A 3 -11.53 -1.66 -7.88
CA GLU A 3 -10.28 -1.79 -8.64
C GLU A 3 -9.06 -1.17 -7.93
N VAL A 4 -9.17 0.09 -7.48
CA VAL A 4 -8.08 0.76 -6.75
C VAL A 4 -7.82 0.13 -5.37
N ALA A 5 -8.85 -0.43 -4.75
CA ALA A 5 -8.71 -1.18 -3.49
C ALA A 5 -7.90 -2.46 -3.71
N GLU A 6 -8.18 -3.19 -4.79
CA GLU A 6 -7.45 -4.40 -5.19
C GLU A 6 -6.01 -4.08 -5.58
N GLU A 7 -5.80 -3.03 -6.38
CA GLU A 7 -4.47 -2.59 -6.80
C GLU A 7 -3.57 -2.23 -5.61
N LEU A 8 -4.11 -1.49 -4.64
CA LEU A 8 -3.38 -1.07 -3.44
C LEU A 8 -3.33 -2.18 -2.36
N GLY A 9 -4.05 -3.28 -2.55
CA GLY A 9 -4.18 -4.35 -1.57
C GLY A 9 -4.85 -3.92 -0.26
N VAL A 10 -5.72 -2.91 -0.30
CA VAL A 10 -6.44 -2.38 0.88
C VAL A 10 -7.93 -2.66 0.77
N ALA A 11 -8.63 -2.73 1.89
CA ALA A 11 -10.09 -2.91 1.86
C ALA A 11 -10.80 -1.62 1.42
N GLN A 12 -11.97 -1.75 0.77
CA GLN A 12 -12.74 -0.60 0.30
C GLN A 12 -13.12 0.39 1.41
N HIS A 13 -13.39 -0.10 2.63
CA HIS A 13 -13.70 0.78 3.76
C HIS A 13 -12.48 1.58 4.24
N VAL A 14 -11.25 1.06 4.05
CA VAL A 14 -10.01 1.79 4.33
C VAL A 14 -9.85 2.94 3.34
N LEU A 15 -10.13 2.72 2.06
CA LEU A 15 -10.16 3.80 1.07
C LEU A 15 -11.22 4.87 1.41
N ARG A 16 -12.44 4.46 1.81
CA ARG A 16 -13.46 5.42 2.29
C ARG A 16 -12.98 6.22 3.49
N PHE A 17 -12.28 5.56 4.42
CA PHE A 17 -11.71 6.23 5.57
C PHE A 17 -10.63 7.23 5.13
N TRP A 18 -9.73 6.87 4.21
CA TRP A 18 -8.73 7.77 3.67
C TRP A 18 -9.34 8.98 2.95
N GLU A 19 -10.41 8.80 2.18
CA GLU A 19 -11.16 9.92 1.56
C GLU A 19 -11.57 10.99 2.60
N SER A 20 -11.95 10.56 3.80
CA SER A 20 -12.34 11.49 4.89
C SER A 20 -11.16 12.20 5.55
N ARG A 21 -9.96 11.62 5.48
CA ARG A 21 -8.76 12.13 6.14
C ARG A 21 -7.83 12.90 5.20
N PHE A 22 -7.86 12.61 3.90
CA PHE A 22 -6.96 13.19 2.92
C PHE A 22 -7.76 13.97 1.87
N PRO A 23 -8.01 15.28 2.09
CA PRO A 23 -8.89 16.09 1.24
C PRO A 23 -8.38 16.30 -0.20
N GLN A 24 -7.12 15.95 -0.43
CA GLN A 24 -6.43 15.91 -1.73
C GLN A 24 -6.85 14.71 -2.59
N VAL A 25 -7.39 13.64 -2.00
CA VAL A 25 -7.96 12.51 -2.74
C VAL A 25 -9.45 12.77 -2.89
N ARG A 26 -9.91 13.06 -4.12
CA ARG A 26 -11.32 13.39 -4.36
C ARG A 26 -11.93 12.47 -5.41
N PRO A 27 -12.67 11.42 -4.99
CA PRO A 27 -13.30 10.53 -5.95
C PRO A 27 -14.35 11.27 -6.79
N LEU A 28 -14.32 11.05 -8.10
CA LEU A 28 -15.37 11.45 -9.02
C LEU A 28 -16.61 10.60 -8.74
N LYS A 29 -17.72 11.26 -8.40
CA LYS A 29 -19.04 10.63 -8.28
C LYS A 29 -19.66 10.57 -9.67
N ARG A 30 -19.79 9.36 -10.24
CA ARG A 30 -20.59 9.13 -11.46
C ARG A 30 -21.98 8.62 -11.06
N GLY A 31 -22.97 8.81 -11.94
CA GLY A 31 -24.32 8.26 -11.77
C GLY A 31 -24.28 6.77 -11.38
N GLY A 32 -25.11 6.39 -10.41
CA GLY A 32 -25.14 5.02 -9.86
C GLY A 32 -24.24 4.78 -8.64
N GLY A 33 -23.72 5.81 -7.99
CA GLY A 33 -23.03 5.69 -6.68
C GLY A 33 -21.62 5.09 -6.74
N ARG A 34 -21.10 4.85 -7.94
CA ARG A 34 -19.73 4.35 -8.15
C ARG A 34 -18.73 5.51 -8.04
N ARG A 35 -17.67 5.28 -7.27
CA ARG A 35 -16.54 6.20 -7.08
C ARG A 35 -15.38 5.80 -7.99
N TYR A 36 -14.89 6.75 -8.77
CA TYR A 36 -13.70 6.61 -9.60
C TYR A 36 -12.62 7.57 -9.11
N TYR A 37 -11.38 7.10 -9.03
CA TYR A 37 -10.23 7.95 -8.73
C TYR A 37 -9.58 8.34 -10.04
N ARG A 38 -9.08 9.58 -10.12
CA ARG A 38 -8.23 9.97 -11.24
C ARG A 38 -6.84 9.35 -11.08
N PRO A 39 -6.04 9.23 -12.15
CA PRO A 39 -4.67 8.76 -12.03
C PRO A 39 -3.86 9.52 -10.98
N GLU A 40 -4.08 10.83 -10.84
CA GLU A 40 -3.41 11.66 -9.84
C GLU A 40 -3.86 11.32 -8.41
N ASP A 41 -5.14 11.03 -8.20
CA ASP A 41 -5.67 10.59 -6.91
C ASP A 41 -5.09 9.22 -6.51
N VAL A 42 -4.96 8.30 -7.49
CA VAL A 42 -4.37 6.97 -7.27
C VAL A 42 -2.92 7.09 -6.84
N GLU A 43 -2.15 7.99 -7.45
CA GLU A 43 -0.76 8.22 -7.07
C GLU A 43 -0.63 8.74 -5.64
N VAL A 44 -1.52 9.64 -5.23
CA VAL A 44 -1.59 10.10 -3.85
C VAL A 44 -1.96 8.96 -2.89
N LEU A 45 -2.89 8.08 -3.28
CA LEU A 45 -3.26 6.92 -2.48
C LEU A 45 -2.11 5.91 -2.31
N ARG A 46 -1.27 5.73 -3.35
CA ARG A 46 -0.03 4.94 -3.24
C ARG A 46 0.94 5.52 -2.21
N GLN A 47 1.12 6.85 -2.22
CA GLN A 47 1.97 7.53 -1.23
C GLN A 47 1.42 7.41 0.19
N ILE A 48 0.10 7.57 0.37
CA ILE A 48 -0.55 7.36 1.66
C ILE A 48 -0.31 5.93 2.16
N ARG A 49 -0.44 4.93 1.28
CA ARG A 49 -0.16 3.53 1.62
C ARG A 49 1.28 3.35 2.09
N ALA A 50 2.26 3.84 1.33
CA ALA A 50 3.67 3.72 1.70
C ALA A 50 3.96 4.37 3.06
N LEU A 51 3.49 5.60 3.26
CA LEU A 51 3.65 6.31 4.52
C LEU A 51 3.07 5.53 5.70
N LEU A 52 1.86 4.99 5.58
CA LEU A 52 1.17 4.35 6.69
C LEU A 52 1.63 2.91 6.96
N TYR A 53 1.94 2.15 5.91
CA TYR A 53 2.24 0.72 6.01
C TYR A 53 3.72 0.39 5.97
N ASP A 54 4.47 1.06 5.10
CA ASP A 54 5.88 0.76 4.86
C ASP A 54 6.76 1.60 5.80
N GLU A 55 6.41 2.88 5.98
CA GLU A 55 7.17 3.82 6.81
C GLU A 55 6.62 3.98 8.23
N GLY A 56 5.40 3.48 8.50
CA GLY A 56 4.81 3.47 9.84
C GLY A 56 4.32 4.83 10.35
N TYR A 57 4.10 5.81 9.47
CA TYR A 57 3.52 7.10 9.84
C TYR A 57 2.10 6.93 10.40
N THR A 58 1.75 7.81 11.33
CA THR A 58 0.36 8.01 11.72
C THR A 58 -0.40 8.79 10.65
N ILE A 59 -1.74 8.74 10.68
CA ILE A 59 -2.58 9.55 9.77
C ILE A 59 -2.22 11.04 9.84
N LYS A 60 -1.98 11.59 11.05
CA LYS A 60 -1.58 12.99 11.23
C LYS A 60 -0.18 13.26 10.66
N GLY A 61 0.76 12.33 10.86
CA GLY A 61 2.11 12.41 10.30
C GLY A 61 2.10 12.40 8.77
N ALA A 62 1.38 11.44 8.17
CA ALA A 62 1.23 11.34 6.72
C ALA A 62 0.57 12.60 6.12
N GLN A 63 -0.47 13.14 6.78
CA GLN A 63 -1.08 14.41 6.38
C GLN A 63 -0.08 15.58 6.40
N LYS A 64 0.76 15.68 7.44
CA LYS A 64 1.79 16.72 7.51
C LYS A 64 2.83 16.54 6.41
N HIS A 65 3.29 15.32 6.20
CA HIS A 65 4.26 14.97 5.17
C HIS A 65 3.75 15.32 3.75
N LEU A 66 2.51 14.92 3.44
CA LEU A 66 1.90 15.19 2.13
C LEU A 66 1.63 16.69 1.89
N ARG A 67 1.34 17.47 2.93
CA ARG A 67 1.27 18.94 2.83
C ARG A 67 2.64 19.58 2.66
N GLY A 68 3.64 19.07 3.37
CA GLY A 68 5.02 19.57 3.38
C GLY A 68 5.77 19.33 2.08
N ARG A 69 5.43 18.28 1.31
CA ARG A 69 6.09 17.93 0.04
C ARG A 69 5.92 18.97 -1.09
N LYS A 70 5.09 20.00 -0.91
CA LYS A 70 5.11 21.22 -1.75
C LYS A 70 6.33 22.12 -1.50
N ILE A 71 7.11 21.88 -0.44
CA ILE A 71 8.31 22.63 -0.07
C ILE A 71 9.46 21.64 0.12
N ARG A 72 10.29 21.48 -0.92
CA ARG A 72 11.63 20.85 -1.07
C ARG A 72 12.06 19.70 -0.11
N PRO A 73 12.71 18.64 -0.64
CA PRO A 73 13.24 17.56 0.19
C PRO A 73 14.49 18.03 0.93
N GLY A 74 14.44 18.06 2.26
CA GLY A 74 15.62 18.35 3.07
C GLY A 74 15.28 18.95 4.44
N ALA A 75 14.78 18.12 5.36
CA ALA A 75 15.01 18.24 6.80
C ALA A 75 14.26 17.08 7.48
N GLY A 76 15.00 16.32 8.29
CA GLY A 76 14.45 15.21 9.05
C GLY A 76 13.28 15.63 9.93
N GLU A 77 12.29 14.76 10.04
CA GLU A 77 11.35 14.83 11.15
C GLU A 77 11.15 13.40 11.66
N GLU A 78 11.53 13.22 12.92
CA GLU A 78 11.66 11.94 13.61
C GLU A 78 10.40 11.06 13.51
N PRO A 79 10.56 9.71 13.58
CA PRO A 79 9.44 8.82 13.79
C PRO A 79 8.85 9.08 15.18
N ALA A 80 7.81 9.93 15.24
CA ALA A 80 7.03 10.12 16.46
C ALA A 80 6.57 8.76 16.97
N GLY A 81 6.83 8.52 18.26
CA GLY A 81 6.82 7.21 18.94
C GLY A 81 5.55 6.36 18.84
N PRO A 82 5.56 5.19 19.52
CA PRO A 82 4.66 4.08 19.23
C PRO A 82 3.21 4.46 19.55
N THR A 83 2.38 4.49 18.52
CA THR A 83 0.92 4.65 18.63
C THR A 83 0.21 3.62 17.75
N PRO A 84 -1.07 3.31 18.03
CA PRO A 84 -1.61 1.96 17.98
C PRO A 84 -1.46 1.40 16.58
N ARG A 85 -0.83 0.22 16.51
CA ARG A 85 -0.80 -0.59 15.29
C ARG A 85 -2.24 -0.74 14.85
N VAL A 86 -2.62 -0.08 13.76
CA VAL A 86 -3.89 -0.41 13.11
C VAL A 86 -3.66 -1.82 12.58
N THR A 87 -4.05 -2.83 13.35
CA THR A 87 -4.02 -4.23 12.92
C THR A 87 -5.16 -4.40 11.92
N VAL A 88 -4.97 -3.85 10.73
CA VAL A 88 -5.78 -4.13 9.56
C VAL A 88 -5.48 -5.56 9.15
N HIS A 89 -6.39 -6.46 9.54
CA HIS A 89 -6.37 -7.80 8.99
C HIS A 89 -6.59 -7.70 7.48
N PRO A 90 -5.73 -8.34 6.66
CA PRO A 90 -5.94 -8.37 5.22
C PRO A 90 -7.32 -8.96 4.91
N SER A 91 -8.04 -8.29 4.00
CA SER A 91 -9.31 -8.78 3.46
C SER A 91 -9.16 -10.26 3.04
N PRO A 92 -10.18 -11.12 3.22
CA PRO A 92 -10.11 -12.53 2.80
C PRO A 92 -9.64 -12.72 1.35
N ALA A 93 -10.05 -11.84 0.44
CA ALA A 93 -9.59 -11.84 -0.95
C ALA A 93 -8.09 -11.50 -1.09
N ALA A 94 -7.60 -10.51 -0.33
CA ALA A 94 -6.18 -10.16 -0.27
C ALA A 94 -5.35 -11.26 0.40
N ARG A 95 -5.92 -12.01 1.34
CA ARG A 95 -5.28 -13.21 1.93
C ARG A 95 -5.11 -14.33 0.89
N GLY A 96 -6.10 -14.51 0.02
CA GLY A 96 -6.03 -15.47 -1.10
C GLY A 96 -4.91 -15.12 -2.09
N LEU A 97 -4.89 -13.87 -2.57
CA LEU A 97 -3.88 -13.36 -3.49
C LEU A 97 -2.47 -13.31 -2.87
N ALA A 98 -2.35 -12.96 -1.59
CA ALA A 98 -1.09 -13.04 -0.86
C ALA A 98 -0.63 -14.50 -0.68
N GLY A 99 -1.56 -15.44 -0.51
CA GLY A 99 -1.27 -16.87 -0.48
C GLY A 99 -0.78 -17.38 -1.83
N GLU A 100 -1.40 -16.96 -2.93
CA GLU A 100 -0.99 -17.30 -4.28
C GLU A 100 0.38 -16.70 -4.63
N SER A 101 0.59 -15.43 -4.30
CA SER A 101 1.88 -14.74 -4.48
C SER A 101 2.99 -15.39 -3.65
N ARG A 102 2.70 -15.81 -2.40
CA ARG A 102 3.66 -16.56 -1.56
C ARG A 102 3.99 -17.93 -2.14
N ARG A 103 2.99 -18.67 -2.65
CA ARG A 103 3.23 -19.97 -3.30
C ARG A 103 4.10 -19.82 -4.55
N ARG A 104 3.87 -18.77 -5.34
CA ARG A 104 4.68 -18.46 -6.53
C ARG A 104 6.13 -18.11 -6.17
N LEU A 105 6.33 -17.30 -5.14
CA LEU A 105 7.68 -16.98 -4.64
C LEU A 105 8.38 -18.19 -4.01
N ALA A 106 7.65 -19.08 -3.35
CA ALA A 106 8.21 -20.32 -2.82
C ALA A 106 8.71 -21.23 -3.95
N GLY A 107 7.90 -21.42 -5.00
CA GLY A 107 8.30 -22.20 -6.18
C GLY A 107 9.54 -21.65 -6.87
N LEU A 108 9.61 -20.32 -7.08
CA LEU A 108 10.80 -19.69 -7.67
C LEU A 108 12.05 -19.86 -6.79
N ARG A 109 11.90 -19.91 -5.46
CA ARG A 109 13.03 -20.15 -4.54
C ARG A 109 13.51 -21.60 -4.58
N GLU A 110 12.61 -22.56 -4.74
CA GLU A 110 12.96 -23.97 -4.92
C GLU A 110 13.67 -24.18 -6.26
N GLU A 111 13.13 -23.61 -7.34
CA GLU A 111 13.74 -23.68 -8.68
C GLU A 111 15.15 -23.06 -8.71
N LEU A 112 15.35 -21.92 -8.04
CA LEU A 112 16.68 -21.32 -7.88
C LEU A 112 17.61 -22.17 -7.00
N ALA A 113 17.09 -22.90 -6.02
CA ALA A 113 17.89 -23.79 -5.19
C ALA A 113 18.36 -25.02 -5.98
N GLU A 114 17.49 -25.61 -6.81
CA GLU A 114 17.83 -26.72 -7.70
C GLU A 114 18.90 -26.31 -8.72
N LEU A 115 18.75 -25.15 -9.36
CA LEU A 115 19.75 -24.62 -10.30
C LEU A 115 21.10 -24.37 -9.62
N ARG A 116 21.09 -23.84 -8.39
CA ARG A 116 22.31 -23.64 -7.61
C ARG A 116 23.00 -24.97 -7.29
N ASP A 117 22.23 -25.98 -6.90
CA ASP A 117 22.78 -27.29 -6.52
C ASP A 117 23.32 -28.05 -7.75
N LEU A 118 22.65 -27.94 -8.92
CA LEU A 118 23.15 -28.45 -10.21
C LEU A 118 24.46 -27.78 -10.64
N LEU A 119 24.56 -26.47 -10.51
CA LEU A 119 25.80 -25.73 -10.79
C LEU A 119 26.91 -26.06 -9.78
N GLY A 120 26.55 -26.45 -8.56
CA GLY A 120 27.49 -26.92 -7.53
C GLY A 120 28.04 -28.33 -7.77
N GLN A 121 27.30 -29.20 -8.46
CA GLN A 121 27.72 -30.56 -8.81
C GLN A 121 28.55 -30.65 -10.11
N ALA A 122 28.56 -29.60 -10.93
CA ALA A 122 29.30 -29.52 -12.18
C ALA A 122 30.77 -29.06 -12.01
N ARG A 123 31.38 -29.31 -10.84
CA ARG A 123 32.75 -28.90 -10.51
C ARG A 123 33.65 -30.08 -10.18
#